data_AF-A0A354HEY1-F1
#
_entry.id   AF-A0A354HEY1-F1
#
_cell.length_a   1.000
_cell.length_b   1.000
_cell.length_c   1.000
_cell.angle_alpha   90.00
_cell.angle_beta   90.00
_cell.angle_gamma   90.00
#
_symmetry.space_group_name_H-M   'P 1'
#
loop_
_entity.id
_entity.type
_entity.pdbx_description
1 polymer ?
#
loop_
_entity_poly.entity_id
_entity_poly.type
_entity_poly.pdbx_seq_one_letter_code
_entity_poly.pdbx_strand_id
1 'polypeptide(L)' 'MNSLGIIAIILTIILVIPMICRKIRIPSIVGFIVAGIIVGPYGFEILGNGTSIQALGKIGMLYIML' A
#
# COMPACT_ATOMS: atom_id res chain seq x y z
N MET A 1 20.22 -1.87 -9.01
CA MET A 1 18.95 -2.25 -9.65
C MET A 1 18.13 -0.98 -9.85
N ASN A 2 17.69 -0.73 -11.08
CA ASN A 2 17.41 0.61 -11.59
C ASN A 2 16.11 1.21 -11.03
N SER A 3 16.13 2.49 -10.67
CA SER A 3 14.98 3.24 -10.10
C SER A 3 13.70 3.14 -10.94
N LEU A 4 13.84 2.94 -12.26
CA LEU A 4 12.74 2.72 -13.22
C LEU A 4 11.88 1.48 -12.91
N GLY A 5 12.47 0.39 -12.40
CA GLY A 5 11.73 -0.85 -12.13
C GLY A 5 10.71 -0.68 -11.00
N ILE A 6 11.08 0.09 -9.97
CA ILE A 6 10.23 0.35 -8.80
C ILE A 6 9.03 1.22 -9.21
N ILE A 7 9.25 2.25 -10.03
CA ILE A 7 8.19 3.12 -10.53
C ILE A 7 7.20 2.34 -11.42
N ALA A 8 7.69 1.47 -12.29
CA ALA A 8 6.84 0.63 -13.14
C ALA A 8 5.95 -0.33 -12.32
N ILE A 9 6.49 -0.92 -11.25
CA ILE A 9 5.75 -1.77 -10.31
C ILE A 9 4.66 -0.96 -9.61
N ILE A 10 4.98 0.22 -9.09
CA ILE A 10 4.01 1.09 -8.39
C ILE A 10 2.87 1.52 -9.33
N LEU A 11 3.19 1.90 -10.58
CA LEU A 11 2.19 2.25 -11.60
C LEU A 11 1.26 1.08 -11.91
N THR A 12 1.83 -0.13 -12.05
CA THR A 12 1.05 -1.35 -12.29
C THR A 12 0.10 -1.60 -11.12
N ILE A 13 0.57 -1.45 -9.90
CA ILE A 13 -0.20 -1.65 -8.67
C ILE A 13 -1.38 -0.66 -8.58
N ILE A 14 -1.14 0.64 -8.79
CA ILE A 14 -2.19 1.67 -8.76
C ILE A 14 -3.25 1.48 -9.84
N LEU A 15 -2.89 0.90 -10.99
CA LEU A 15 -3.83 0.63 -12.08
C LEU A 15 -4.63 -0.66 -11.86
N VAL A 16 -3.94 -1.73 -11.44
CA VAL A 16 -4.51 -3.09 -11.33
C VAL A 16 -5.45 -3.21 -10.12
N ILE A 17 -5.09 -2.61 -8.98
CA ILE A 17 -5.91 -2.66 -7.75
C ILE A 17 -7.34 -2.17 -7.95
N PRO A 18 -7.60 -0.93 -8.43
CA PRO A 18 -8.97 -0.44 -8.58
C PRO A 18 -9.75 -1.26 -9.60
N MET A 19 -9.07 -1.80 -10.62
CA MET A 19 -9.68 -2.65 -11.64
C MET A 19 -10.18 -3.98 -11.05
N ILE A 20 -9.40 -4.59 -10.15
CA ILE A 20 -9.77 -5.81 -9.42
C ILE A 20 -10.83 -5.51 -8.34
N CYS A 21 -10.64 -4.47 -7.53
CA CYS A 21 -11.58 -4.08 -6.47
C CYS A 21 -12.97 -3.76 -7.03
N ARG A 22 -13.05 -3.11 -8.19
CA ARG A 22 -14.31 -2.82 -8.87
C ARG A 22 -15.07 -4.10 -9.26
N LYS A 23 -14.37 -5.19 -9.55
CA LYS A 23 -14.97 -6.49 -9.87
C LYS A 23 -15.52 -7.22 -8.63
N ILE A 24 -14.92 -6.97 -7.47
CA ILE A 24 -15.26 -7.64 -6.19
C ILE A 24 -16.20 -6.76 -5.32
N ARG A 25 -16.61 -5.57 -5.79
CA ARG A 25 -17.44 -4.57 -5.06
C ARG A 25 -16.86 -4.13 -3.70
N ILE A 26 -15.58 -4.39 -3.44
CA ILE A 26 -14.89 -3.96 -2.23
C ILE A 26 -14.32 -2.55 -2.41
N PRO A 27 -14.20 -1.76 -1.33
CA PRO A 27 -13.60 -0.44 -1.39
C PRO A 27 -12.16 -0.52 -1.91
N SER A 28 -11.83 0.30 -2.91
CA SER A 28 -10.48 0.35 -3.49
C SER A 28 -9.40 0.63 -2.42
N ILE A 29 -9.75 1.34 -1.35
CA ILE A 29 -8.86 1.63 -0.22
C ILE A 29 -8.31 0.34 0.43
N VAL A 30 -9.12 -0.71 0.51
CA VAL A 30 -8.70 -2.00 1.09
C VAL A 30 -7.65 -2.66 0.21
N GLY A 31 -7.84 -2.63 -1.12
CA GLY A 31 -6.87 -3.15 -2.08
C GLY A 31 -5.55 -2.37 -2.05
N PHE A 32 -5.62 -1.05 -1.87
CA PHE A 32 -4.43 -0.21 -1.69
C PHE A 32 -3.67 -0.51 -0.40
N ILE A 33 -4.38 -0.74 0.71
CA ILE A 33 -3.76 -1.13 1.98
C ILE A 33 -3.06 -2.49 1.85
N VAL A 34 -3.72 -3.49 1.26
CA VAL A 34 -3.14 -4.84 1.06
C VAL A 34 -1.91 -4.78 0.15
N ALA A 35 -1.96 -4.02 -0.93
CA ALA A 35 -0.80 -3.83 -1.79
C ALA A 35 0.35 -3.11 -1.06
N GLY A 36 0.05 -2.12 -0.23
CA GLY A 36 1.03 -1.48 0.65
C GLY A 36 1.67 -2.45 1.65
N ILE A 37 0.92 -3.44 2.15
CA ILE A 37 1.44 -4.49 3.04
C ILE A 37 2.38 -5.44 2.26
N ILE A 38 2.01 -5.84 1.04
CA ILE A 38 2.82 -6.72 0.17
C ILE A 38 4.11 -6.03 -0.30
N VAL A 39 4.06 -4.72 -0.57
CA VAL A 39 5.21 -3.93 -1.04
C VAL A 39 6.02 -3.34 0.13
N GLY A 40 5.44 -3.30 1.33
CA GLY A 40 6.02 -2.70 2.53
C GLY A 40 7.04 -3.60 3.24
N PRO A 41 7.46 -3.20 4.47
CA PRO A 41 8.46 -3.89 5.27
C PRO A 41 8.13 -5.36 5.54
N TYR A 42 6.84 -5.67 5.69
CA TYR A 42 6.34 -7.01 5.99
C TYR A 42 6.18 -7.91 4.74
N GLY A 43 6.43 -7.39 3.54
CA GLY A 43 6.25 -8.12 2.28
C GLY A 43 7.56 -8.37 1.54
N PHE A 44 8.04 -7.39 0.78
CA PHE A 44 9.28 -7.51 -0.02
C PHE A 44 10.50 -6.80 0.63
N GLU A 45 10.39 -6.40 1.90
CA GLU A 45 11.44 -5.72 2.70
C GLU A 45 12.09 -4.50 2.04
N ILE A 46 11.41 -3.85 1.10
CA ILE A 46 11.94 -2.71 0.35
C ILE A 46 11.98 -1.43 1.21
N LEU A 47 11.18 -1.38 2.26
CA LEU A 47 11.03 -0.22 3.14
C LEU A 47 11.38 -0.66 4.56
N GLY A 48 12.63 -0.40 4.98
CA GLY A 48 13.14 -0.82 6.29
C GLY A 48 12.28 -0.34 7.46
N ASN A 49 12.32 -1.09 8.57
CA ASN A 49 11.59 -0.91 9.83
C ASN A 49 11.44 0.56 10.27
N GLY A 50 10.48 1.26 9.68
CA GLY A 50 10.22 2.66 9.95
C GLY A 50 9.28 2.76 11.14
N THR A 51 9.83 2.98 12.33
CA THR A 51 9.07 3.47 13.49
C THR A 51 8.14 4.64 13.11
N SER A 52 8.55 5.48 12.16
CA SER A 52 7.75 6.55 11.57
C SER A 52 6.49 6.06 10.84
N ILE A 53 6.54 4.93 10.14
CA ILE A 53 5.41 4.35 9.40
C ILE A 53 4.36 3.82 10.39
N GLN A 54 4.79 3.19 11.48
CA GLN A 54 3.88 2.77 12.56
C GLN A 54 3.21 3.96 13.24
N ALA A 55 3.96 5.04 13.51
CA ALA A 55 3.41 6.25 14.11
C ALA A 55 2.34 6.89 13.20
N LEU A 56 2.63 7.03 11.91
CA LEU A 56 1.67 7.52 10.91
C LEU A 56 0.43 6.61 10.79
N GLY A 57 0.60 5.29 10.83
CA GLY A 57 -0.51 4.34 10.83
C GLY A 57 -1.44 4.50 12.02
N LYS A 58 -0.89 4.71 13.23
CA LYS A 58 -1.69 4.97 14.44
C LYS A 58 -2.46 6.29 14.37
N ILE A 59 -1.86 7.34 13.81
CA ILE A 59 -2.53 8.63 13.60
C ILE A 59 -3.69 8.48 12.61
N GLY A 60 -3.48 7.76 11.49
CA GLY A 60 -4.54 7.50 10.52
C GLY A 60 -5.72 6.72 11.11
N MET A 61 -5.44 5.70 11.93
CA MET A 61 -6.50 4.97 12.65
C MET A 61 -7.26 5.85 13.64
N LEU A 62 -6.54 6.69 14.41
CA LEU A 62 -7.16 7.67 15.32
C LEU A 62 -8.11 8.62 14.58
N TYR A 63 -7.72 9.08 13.39
CA TYR A 63 -8.55 9.97 12.58
C TYR A 63 -9.80 9.29 12.00
N ILE A 64 -9.77 7.96 11.80
CA ILE A 64 -10.95 7.18 11.37
C ILE A 64 -11.88 6.89 12.56
N MET A 65 -11.32 6.78 13.78
CA MET A 65 -12.08 6.54 15.01
C MET A 65 -12.78 7.79 15.57
N LEU A 66 -12.21 8.98 15.34
CA LEU A 66 -12.79 10.28 15.69
C LEU A 66 -13.94 10.64 14.74
#